data_AF-A0A6L9JLA9-F1
#
_entry.id   AF-A0A6L9JLA9-F1
#
_cell.length_a   1.000
_cell.length_b   1.000
_cell.length_c   1.000
_cell.angle_alpha   90.00
_cell.angle_beta   90.00
_cell.angle_gamma   90.00
#
_symmetry.space_group_name_H-M   'P 1'
#
loop_
_entity.id
_entity.type
_entity.pdbx_description
1 polymer ?
#
loop_
_entity_poly.entity_id
_entity_poly.type
_entity_poly.pdbx_seq_one_letter_code
_entity_poly.pdbx_strand_id
1 'polypeptide(L)'
;MEKKLGLTALTALVLSSMVGAGVFSLPQNMAEIASPAALMIGWGITSVGILFLAIALLLLSRLRPDLDGGIFTYAKEGFGELIGFCSAWGYWLCAVVANVSYLVIVFAALSFFTDKGGIVIFGDGNTWQSLLGESILLWFVHWLVLRGVQTAAGINKLATMAKLLPLGAFIILAAIAFKMDIFHFDFKGIDLGVPVWQQVKDTMLITLWVFIGIEGAVVVSARAKKRTDVGIATMLAVVAALTIYILVTLLSLGLVPRPELAAMRNPSMANLMVGLVGSAGEIIIAAGLIVSVCGAYLSWTIMAAEVPFIAAQHGSFPKVFNRQNRNNAPSSSLWFTNGAVQLSLVLIWLSGSNYNSLLTIASEMILVPYFLVGAFLLKVAFDRSNKGLLLIAVGACIYGIWLLYASGLMNLLLSVVLYAPGLIVFLYARRQNPQKNSLHLAEKLTITALLITAIPATGLLIK
;
A
#
# COMPACT_ATOMS: atom_id res chain seq x y z
N MET A 1 0.78 29.32 -14.83
CA MET A 1 -0.39 28.48 -15.16
C MET A 1 0.06 27.04 -15.24
N GLU A 2 -0.33 26.18 -14.30
CA GLU A 2 -0.06 24.74 -14.40
C GLU A 2 -0.76 24.19 -15.66
N LYS A 3 -0.01 23.52 -16.54
CA LYS A 3 -0.59 22.85 -17.71
C LYS A 3 -1.45 21.70 -17.20
N LYS A 4 -2.77 21.77 -17.44
CA LYS A 4 -3.69 20.67 -17.12
C LYS A 4 -3.28 19.38 -17.85
N LEU A 5 -3.36 18.27 -17.14
CA LEU A 5 -2.89 16.95 -17.62
C LEU A 5 -3.90 16.32 -18.59
N GLY A 6 -3.40 15.77 -19.70
CA GLY A 6 -4.18 14.95 -20.63
C GLY A 6 -4.28 13.49 -20.18
N LEU A 7 -5.11 12.68 -20.85
CA LEU A 7 -5.41 11.28 -20.51
C LEU A 7 -4.15 10.42 -20.28
N THR A 8 -3.18 10.46 -21.18
CA THR A 8 -1.94 9.65 -21.08
C THR A 8 -1.11 10.05 -19.86
N ALA A 9 -0.98 11.35 -19.59
CA ALA A 9 -0.23 11.84 -18.44
C ALA A 9 -0.94 11.50 -17.12
N LEU A 10 -2.27 11.58 -17.09
CA LEU A 10 -3.08 11.13 -15.94
C LEU A 10 -2.91 9.62 -15.71
N THR A 11 -2.97 8.81 -16.78
CA THR A 11 -2.81 7.36 -16.71
C THR A 11 -1.43 6.99 -16.15
N ALA A 12 -0.37 7.61 -16.67
CA ALA A 12 0.99 7.39 -16.20
C ALA A 12 1.18 7.81 -14.73
N LEU A 13 0.52 8.88 -14.31
CA LEU A 13 0.59 9.37 -12.94
C LEU A 13 -0.10 8.40 -11.95
N VAL A 14 -1.29 7.91 -12.30
CA VAL A 14 -2.02 6.90 -11.49
C VAL A 14 -1.29 5.57 -11.50
N LEU A 15 -0.76 5.13 -12.65
CA LEU A 15 0.05 3.91 -12.73
C LEU A 15 1.29 4.03 -11.83
N SER A 16 1.98 5.17 -11.84
CA SER A 16 3.17 5.39 -11.04
C SER A 16 2.90 5.43 -9.53
N SER A 17 1.68 5.80 -9.10
CA SER A 17 1.30 5.78 -7.68
C SER A 17 1.04 4.36 -7.16
N MET A 18 0.54 3.45 -8.01
CA MET A 18 0.34 2.03 -7.67
C MET A 18 1.63 1.22 -7.78
N VAL A 19 2.40 1.41 -8.86
CA VAL A 19 3.64 0.66 -9.11
C VAL A 19 4.77 1.21 -8.24
N GLY A 20 4.80 0.77 -6.99
CA GLY A 20 5.80 1.12 -5.98
C GLY A 20 6.96 0.11 -5.89
N ALA A 21 7.47 -0.09 -4.67
CA ALA A 21 8.52 -1.07 -4.40
C ALA A 21 8.05 -2.53 -4.53
N GLY A 22 6.78 -2.80 -4.27
CA GLY A 22 6.25 -4.17 -4.16
C GLY A 22 6.40 -5.01 -5.43
N VAL A 23 6.40 -4.38 -6.61
CA VAL A 23 6.53 -5.09 -7.89
C VAL A 23 7.86 -5.83 -8.06
N PHE A 24 8.95 -5.33 -7.46
CA PHE A 24 10.28 -5.93 -7.58
C PHE A 24 10.48 -7.15 -6.66
N SER A 25 9.72 -7.20 -5.56
CA SER A 25 9.68 -8.32 -4.60
C SER A 25 8.55 -9.31 -4.90
N LEU A 26 7.63 -8.93 -5.79
CA LEU A 26 6.41 -9.69 -6.07
C LEU A 26 6.66 -11.15 -6.47
N PRO A 27 7.70 -11.48 -7.28
CA PRO A 27 7.98 -12.88 -7.62
C PRO A 27 8.21 -13.78 -6.41
N GLN A 28 9.10 -13.39 -5.48
CA GLN A 28 9.38 -14.20 -4.28
C GLN A 28 8.20 -14.20 -3.32
N ASN A 29 7.61 -13.04 -3.03
CA ASN A 29 6.50 -12.94 -2.08
C ASN A 29 5.33 -13.85 -2.47
N MET A 30 5.04 -13.94 -3.77
CA MET A 30 4.01 -14.82 -4.30
C MET A 30 4.42 -16.31 -4.28
N ALA A 31 5.66 -16.62 -4.65
CA ALA A 31 6.16 -17.99 -4.67
C ALA A 31 6.29 -18.61 -3.26
N GLU A 32 6.53 -17.78 -2.24
CA GLU A 32 6.65 -18.20 -0.84
C GLU A 32 5.39 -18.92 -0.35
N ILE A 33 4.22 -18.45 -0.76
CA ILE A 33 2.93 -18.89 -0.21
C ILE A 33 2.00 -19.59 -1.22
N ALA A 34 2.32 -19.53 -2.52
CA ALA A 34 1.40 -20.00 -3.54
C ALA A 34 2.08 -20.63 -4.76
N SER A 35 1.40 -21.63 -5.30
CA SER A 35 1.72 -22.30 -6.56
C SER A 35 1.26 -21.51 -7.79
N PRO A 36 1.77 -21.84 -8.99
CA PRO A 36 1.28 -21.25 -10.23
C PRO A 36 -0.25 -21.28 -10.38
N ALA A 37 -0.90 -22.40 -10.08
CA ALA A 37 -2.36 -22.52 -10.16
C ALA A 37 -3.07 -21.57 -9.20
N ALA A 38 -2.60 -21.51 -7.95
CA ALA A 38 -3.16 -20.60 -6.94
C ALA A 38 -2.97 -19.13 -7.35
N LEU A 39 -1.81 -18.78 -7.90
CA LEU A 39 -1.52 -17.42 -8.34
C LEU A 39 -2.39 -16.97 -9.51
N MET A 40 -2.66 -17.85 -10.49
CA MET A 40 -3.58 -17.53 -11.58
C MET A 40 -4.99 -17.26 -11.07
N ILE A 41 -5.48 -18.05 -10.11
CA ILE A 41 -6.81 -17.86 -9.51
C ILE A 41 -6.83 -16.59 -8.64
N GLY A 42 -5.81 -16.40 -7.80
CA GLY A 42 -5.66 -15.24 -6.93
C GLY A 42 -5.65 -13.94 -7.73
N TRP A 43 -4.82 -13.86 -8.77
CA TRP A 43 -4.83 -12.71 -9.68
C TRP A 43 -6.16 -12.52 -10.39
N GLY A 44 -6.88 -13.60 -10.75
CA GLY A 44 -8.23 -13.51 -11.30
C GLY A 44 -9.21 -12.84 -10.34
N ILE A 45 -9.23 -13.26 -9.07
CA ILE A 45 -10.07 -12.67 -8.02
C ILE A 45 -9.70 -11.21 -7.79
N THR A 46 -8.41 -10.91 -7.62
CA THR A 46 -7.92 -9.54 -7.41
C THR A 46 -8.24 -8.65 -8.61
N SER A 47 -8.08 -9.15 -9.85
CA SER A 47 -8.41 -8.39 -11.06
C SER A 47 -9.85 -7.91 -11.05
N VAL A 48 -10.79 -8.81 -10.76
CA VAL A 48 -12.22 -8.46 -10.71
C VAL A 48 -12.50 -7.52 -9.53
N GLY A 49 -11.99 -7.87 -8.34
CA GLY A 49 -12.23 -7.12 -7.11
C GLY A 49 -11.69 -5.68 -7.14
N ILE A 50 -10.46 -5.51 -7.60
CA ILE A 50 -9.84 -4.19 -7.65
C ILE A 50 -10.48 -3.29 -8.70
N LEU A 51 -10.98 -3.84 -9.82
CA LEU A 51 -11.74 -3.07 -10.80
C LEU A 51 -13.05 -2.55 -10.19
N PHE A 52 -13.77 -3.37 -9.42
CA PHE A 52 -14.95 -2.89 -8.69
C PHE A 52 -14.61 -1.76 -7.72
N LEU A 53 -13.53 -1.90 -6.94
CA LEU A 53 -13.08 -0.86 -6.02
C LEU A 53 -12.66 0.44 -6.76
N ALA A 54 -11.92 0.31 -7.86
CA ALA A 54 -11.49 1.44 -8.69
C ALA A 54 -12.68 2.22 -9.25
N ILE A 55 -13.66 1.49 -9.80
CA ILE A 55 -14.89 2.09 -10.32
C ILE A 55 -15.68 2.72 -9.18
N ALA A 56 -15.70 2.11 -7.98
CA ALA A 56 -16.38 2.67 -6.83
C ALA A 56 -15.81 4.02 -6.41
N LEU A 57 -14.48 4.13 -6.29
CA LEU A 57 -13.77 5.38 -6.01
C LEU A 57 -14.08 6.45 -7.06
N LEU A 58 -14.06 6.08 -8.35
CA LEU A 58 -14.37 6.97 -9.45
C LEU A 58 -15.82 7.47 -9.42
N LEU A 59 -16.78 6.58 -9.13
CA LEU A 59 -18.19 6.95 -9.06
C LEU A 59 -18.44 7.90 -7.88
N LEU A 60 -17.86 7.61 -6.72
CA LEU A 60 -17.97 8.47 -5.55
C LEU A 60 -17.35 9.85 -5.79
N SER A 61 -16.19 9.93 -6.46
CA SER A 61 -15.56 11.21 -6.79
C SER A 61 -16.41 12.08 -7.74
N ARG A 62 -17.35 11.47 -8.47
CA ARG A 62 -18.29 12.18 -9.36
C ARG A 62 -19.63 12.48 -8.68
N LEU A 63 -20.13 11.55 -7.87
CA LEU A 63 -21.43 11.64 -7.23
C LEU A 63 -21.43 12.47 -5.95
N ARG A 64 -20.29 12.50 -5.24
CA ARG A 64 -20.06 13.26 -4.01
C ARG A 64 -18.77 14.09 -4.11
N PRO A 65 -18.71 15.05 -5.05
CA PRO A 65 -17.55 15.94 -5.19
C PRO A 65 -17.43 16.93 -4.02
N ASP A 66 -18.46 17.04 -3.18
CA ASP A 66 -18.47 17.81 -1.93
C ASP A 66 -17.62 17.17 -0.82
N LEU A 67 -17.34 15.86 -0.92
CA LEU A 67 -16.53 15.12 0.05
C LEU A 67 -15.05 15.17 -0.31
N ASP A 68 -14.52 16.39 -0.44
CA ASP A 68 -13.11 16.65 -0.65
C ASP A 68 -12.34 16.39 0.65
N GLY A 69 -11.58 15.29 0.70
CA GLY A 69 -10.76 14.94 1.87
C GLY A 69 -10.12 13.55 1.86
N GLY A 70 -10.32 12.77 0.79
CA GLY A 70 -9.76 11.42 0.67
C GLY A 70 -10.75 10.32 1.04
N ILE A 71 -10.30 9.07 0.97
CA ILE A 71 -11.17 7.89 1.09
C ILE A 71 -11.91 7.80 2.44
N PHE A 72 -11.33 8.36 3.51
CA PHE A 72 -11.90 8.31 4.86
C PHE A 72 -13.06 9.30 5.07
N THR A 73 -13.20 10.32 4.21
CA THR A 73 -14.34 11.24 4.27
C THR A 73 -15.65 10.53 3.93
N TYR A 74 -15.60 9.57 2.98
CA TYR A 74 -16.74 8.69 2.67
C TYR A 74 -17.17 7.85 3.87
N ALA A 75 -16.21 7.31 4.62
CA ALA A 75 -16.49 6.54 5.82
C ALA A 75 -17.17 7.39 6.90
N LYS A 76 -16.67 8.61 7.12
CA LYS A 76 -17.25 9.55 8.09
C LYS A 76 -18.67 9.94 7.73
N GLU A 77 -18.89 10.36 6.49
CA GLU A 77 -20.21 10.76 5.99
C GLU A 77 -21.20 9.60 6.05
N GLY A 78 -20.76 8.40 5.67
CA GLY A 78 -21.60 7.22 5.63
C GLY A 78 -21.94 6.65 7.01
N PHE A 79 -21.00 6.66 7.96
CA PHE A 79 -21.06 5.80 9.14
C PHE A 79 -20.74 6.51 10.46
N GLY A 80 -20.53 7.83 10.44
CA GLY A 80 -20.32 8.64 11.63
C GLY A 80 -18.85 8.82 12.02
N GLU A 81 -18.62 9.56 13.11
CA GLU A 81 -17.30 10.06 13.52
C GLU A 81 -16.32 8.94 13.89
N LEU A 82 -16.75 7.93 14.65
CA LEU A 82 -15.86 6.84 15.07
C LEU A 82 -15.37 6.01 13.87
N ILE A 83 -16.29 5.61 12.98
CA ILE A 83 -15.94 4.81 11.79
C ILE A 83 -15.09 5.63 10.81
N GLY A 84 -15.42 6.92 10.63
CA GLY A 84 -14.59 7.85 9.88
C GLY A 84 -13.17 7.98 10.46
N PHE A 85 -13.05 8.05 11.80
CA PHE A 85 -11.75 8.06 12.46
C PHE A 85 -10.98 6.75 12.25
N CYS A 86 -11.60 5.59 12.45
CA CYS A 86 -10.96 4.30 12.19
C CYS A 86 -10.49 4.18 10.74
N SER A 87 -11.27 4.67 9.77
CA SER A 87 -10.84 4.73 8.38
C SER A 87 -9.63 5.65 8.17
N ALA A 88 -9.61 6.85 8.79
CA ALA A 88 -8.48 7.76 8.67
C ALA A 88 -7.23 7.21 9.37
N TRP A 89 -7.38 6.61 10.55
CA TRP A 89 -6.30 5.99 11.32
C TRP A 89 -5.69 4.79 10.61
N GLY A 90 -6.52 3.89 10.08
CA GLY A 90 -6.07 2.74 9.29
C GLY A 90 -5.32 3.18 8.03
N TYR A 91 -5.89 4.14 7.28
CA TYR A 91 -5.22 4.70 6.11
C TYR A 91 -3.87 5.36 6.45
N TRP A 92 -3.82 6.14 7.54
CA TRP A 92 -2.59 6.77 8.01
C TRP A 92 -1.54 5.76 8.45
N LEU A 93 -1.91 4.74 9.23
CA LEU A 93 -0.99 3.67 9.63
C LEU A 93 -0.48 2.87 8.43
N CYS A 94 -1.36 2.56 7.47
CA CYS A 94 -0.94 1.97 6.19
C CYS A 94 0.12 2.84 5.51
N ALA A 95 -0.09 4.15 5.44
CA ALA A 95 0.86 5.07 4.82
C ALA A 95 2.19 5.17 5.60
N VAL A 96 2.15 5.14 6.94
CA VAL A 96 3.34 5.07 7.80
C VAL A 96 4.14 3.79 7.49
N VAL A 97 3.49 2.63 7.53
CA VAL A 97 4.14 1.33 7.30
C VAL A 97 4.64 1.22 5.87
N ALA A 98 3.92 1.79 4.89
CA ALA A 98 4.40 1.85 3.52
C ALA A 98 5.68 2.66 3.36
N ASN A 99 5.78 3.81 4.04
CA ASN A 99 7.00 4.60 4.10
C ASN A 99 8.17 3.84 4.76
N VAL A 100 7.91 3.08 5.83
CA VAL A 100 8.90 2.18 6.44
C VAL A 100 9.37 1.13 5.43
N SER A 101 8.44 0.51 4.69
CA SER A 101 8.75 -0.50 3.67
C SER A 101 9.65 0.03 2.56
N TYR A 102 9.48 1.30 2.17
CA TYR A 102 10.32 1.96 1.17
C TYR A 102 11.75 2.19 1.67
N LEU A 103 11.91 2.56 2.93
CA LEU A 103 13.24 2.69 3.54
C LEU A 103 13.93 1.32 3.61
N VAL A 104 13.26 0.32 4.18
CA VAL A 104 13.78 -1.05 4.34
C VAL A 104 14.18 -1.66 2.99
N ILE A 105 13.32 -1.57 1.97
CA ILE A 105 13.63 -2.18 0.67
C ILE A 105 14.74 -1.44 -0.10
N VAL A 106 14.93 -0.14 0.11
CA VAL A 106 16.04 0.62 -0.46
C VAL A 106 17.36 0.13 0.13
N PHE A 107 17.42 -0.09 1.45
CA PHE A 107 18.62 -0.59 2.11
C PHE A 107 18.85 -2.08 1.84
N ALA A 108 17.78 -2.88 1.72
CA ALA A 108 17.86 -4.23 1.21
C ALA A 108 18.43 -4.27 -0.23
N ALA A 109 18.02 -3.35 -1.11
CA ALA A 109 18.58 -3.24 -2.46
C ALA A 109 20.04 -2.75 -2.45
N LEU A 110 20.41 -1.83 -1.55
CA LEU A 110 21.81 -1.39 -1.39
C LEU A 110 22.75 -2.52 -0.97
N SER A 111 22.24 -3.48 -0.19
CA SER A 111 23.02 -4.62 0.26
C SER A 111 23.62 -5.45 -0.89
N PHE A 112 23.00 -5.48 -2.07
CA PHE A 112 23.52 -6.18 -3.26
C PHE A 112 24.88 -5.59 -3.70
N PHE A 113 25.13 -4.32 -3.41
CA PHE A 113 26.41 -3.66 -3.70
C PHE A 113 27.43 -3.80 -2.57
N THR A 114 26.98 -3.95 -1.32
CA THR A 114 27.84 -3.87 -0.13
C THR A 114 28.11 -5.20 0.56
N ASP A 115 27.14 -6.10 0.59
CA ASP A 115 27.19 -7.34 1.36
C ASP A 115 27.90 -8.40 0.51
N LYS A 116 29.24 -8.42 0.63
CA LYS A 116 30.13 -9.32 -0.14
C LYS A 116 31.08 -10.06 0.79
N GLY A 117 31.40 -11.30 0.43
CA GLY A 117 32.42 -12.09 1.14
C GLY A 117 32.06 -12.47 2.58
N GLY A 118 30.77 -12.67 2.88
CA GLY A 118 30.28 -13.03 4.22
C GLY A 118 30.11 -11.85 5.18
N ILE A 119 30.40 -10.63 4.76
CA ILE A 119 30.14 -9.41 5.52
C ILE A 119 28.71 -8.96 5.22
N VAL A 120 27.86 -8.88 6.25
CA VAL A 120 26.48 -8.37 6.14
C VAL A 120 26.44 -6.97 6.73
N ILE A 121 26.31 -5.96 5.88
CA ILE A 121 26.21 -4.55 6.30
C ILE A 121 24.74 -4.18 6.40
N PHE A 122 23.99 -4.29 5.31
CA PHE A 122 22.59 -3.86 5.27
C PHE A 122 21.60 -5.01 5.43
N GLY A 123 21.98 -6.24 5.08
CA GLY A 123 21.09 -7.41 5.15
C GLY A 123 19.76 -7.11 4.45
N ASP A 124 18.65 -7.63 4.97
CA ASP A 124 17.29 -7.38 4.46
C ASP A 124 16.75 -5.97 4.74
N GLY A 125 17.62 -4.99 4.98
CA GLY A 125 17.22 -3.66 5.44
C GLY A 125 16.81 -3.66 6.91
N ASN A 126 17.33 -4.59 7.72
CA ASN A 126 16.93 -4.76 9.12
C ASN A 126 18.13 -4.80 10.08
N THR A 127 19.35 -4.52 9.60
CA THR A 127 20.54 -4.39 10.45
C THR A 127 20.58 -3.02 11.15
N TRP A 128 21.45 -2.86 12.14
CA TRP A 128 21.62 -1.56 12.82
C TRP A 128 22.20 -0.50 11.88
N GLN A 129 23.02 -0.90 10.89
CA GLN A 129 23.54 -0.01 9.85
C GLN A 129 22.42 0.45 8.92
N SER A 130 21.51 -0.45 8.54
CA SER A 130 20.30 -0.11 7.79
C SER A 130 19.45 0.90 8.58
N LEU A 131 19.17 0.63 9.85
CA LEU A 131 18.43 1.56 10.72
C LEU A 131 19.05 2.97 10.72
N LEU A 132 20.37 3.09 10.83
CA LEU A 132 21.04 4.39 10.79
C LEU A 132 20.87 5.08 9.43
N GLY A 133 21.10 4.37 8.33
CA GLY A 133 20.96 4.93 6.99
C GLY A 133 19.51 5.32 6.65
N GLU A 134 18.55 4.49 7.02
CA GLU A 134 17.11 4.72 6.88
C GLU A 134 16.67 5.93 7.68
N SER A 135 17.16 6.08 8.92
CA SER A 135 16.90 7.22 9.78
C SER A 135 17.46 8.51 9.16
N ILE A 136 18.69 8.48 8.64
CA ILE A 136 19.29 9.64 7.95
C ILE A 136 18.43 10.05 6.75
N LEU A 137 18.01 9.09 5.92
CA LEU A 137 17.17 9.35 4.75
C LEU A 137 15.79 9.88 5.17
N LEU A 138 15.18 9.31 6.22
CA LEU A 138 13.91 9.75 6.79
C LEU A 138 13.97 11.22 7.22
N TRP A 139 14.96 11.60 8.02
CA TRP A 139 15.08 12.95 8.54
C TRP A 139 15.54 13.96 7.48
N PHE A 140 16.31 13.51 6.49
CA PHE A 140 16.62 14.33 5.32
C PHE A 140 15.35 14.67 4.53
N VAL A 141 14.52 13.68 4.20
CA VAL A 141 13.24 13.89 3.51
C VAL A 141 12.28 14.71 4.36
N HIS A 142 12.21 14.46 5.67
CA HIS A 142 11.44 15.26 6.62
C HIS A 142 11.79 16.76 6.51
N TRP A 143 13.09 17.07 6.52
CA TRP A 143 13.57 18.44 6.42
C TRP A 143 13.24 19.08 5.06
N LEU A 144 13.34 18.32 3.95
CA LEU A 144 12.93 18.80 2.62
C LEU A 144 11.45 19.17 2.61
N VAL A 145 10.58 18.30 3.13
CA VAL A 145 9.13 18.55 3.18
C VAL A 145 8.82 19.77 4.06
N LEU A 146 9.47 19.93 5.21
CA LEU A 146 9.32 21.14 6.04
C LEU A 146 9.75 22.42 5.32
N ARG A 147 10.75 22.36 4.42
CA ARG A 147 11.15 23.49 3.58
C ARG A 147 10.18 23.80 2.45
N GLY A 148 9.06 23.07 2.35
CA GLY A 148 8.07 23.24 1.30
C GLY A 148 8.53 22.64 -0.03
N VAL A 149 9.52 21.74 -0.02
CA VAL A 149 9.89 20.99 -1.22
C VAL A 149 8.74 20.08 -1.59
N GLN A 150 7.99 20.48 -2.61
CA GLN A 150 7.04 19.62 -3.28
C GLN A 150 7.77 18.74 -4.29
N THR A 151 7.17 17.60 -4.65
CA THR A 151 7.80 16.70 -5.61
C THR A 151 7.99 17.42 -6.96
N ALA A 152 9.24 17.62 -7.38
CA ALA A 152 9.52 18.21 -8.67
C ALA A 152 9.07 17.26 -9.78
N ALA A 153 8.39 17.79 -10.81
CA ALA A 153 7.90 17.00 -11.94
C ALA A 153 9.03 16.18 -12.61
N GLY A 154 10.27 16.70 -12.61
CA GLY A 154 11.45 15.99 -13.11
C GLY A 154 11.84 14.77 -12.27
N ILE A 155 11.80 14.88 -10.94
CA ILE A 155 12.13 13.76 -10.02
C ILE A 155 11.12 12.63 -10.20
N ASN A 156 9.83 12.95 -10.24
CA ASN A 156 8.79 11.93 -10.47
C ASN A 156 8.89 11.27 -11.86
N LYS A 157 9.25 12.04 -12.89
CA LYS A 157 9.48 11.48 -14.23
C LYS A 157 10.66 10.51 -14.22
N LEU A 158 11.79 10.90 -13.62
CA LEU A 158 12.97 10.04 -13.49
C LEU A 158 12.65 8.78 -12.68
N ALA A 159 12.00 8.91 -11.53
CA ALA A 159 11.59 7.78 -10.70
C ALA A 159 10.65 6.82 -11.46
N THR A 160 9.72 7.36 -12.26
CA THR A 160 8.82 6.55 -13.09
C THR A 160 9.57 5.80 -14.20
N MET A 161 10.52 6.45 -14.87
CA MET A 161 11.36 5.76 -15.87
C MET A 161 12.27 4.71 -15.23
N ALA A 162 12.81 5.00 -14.04
CA ALA A 162 13.68 4.10 -13.29
C ALA A 162 12.98 2.80 -12.87
N LYS A 163 11.65 2.79 -12.72
CA LYS A 163 10.89 1.54 -12.54
C LYS A 163 10.39 0.92 -13.84
N LEU A 164 9.80 1.70 -14.75
CA LEU A 164 9.14 1.12 -15.92
C LEU A 164 10.12 0.49 -16.92
N LEU A 165 11.33 1.06 -17.08
CA LEU A 165 12.32 0.52 -18.00
C LEU A 165 12.87 -0.84 -17.54
N PRO A 166 13.36 -1.01 -16.29
CA PRO A 166 13.81 -2.33 -15.83
C PRO A 166 12.68 -3.36 -15.78
N LEU A 167 11.46 -2.95 -15.40
CA LEU A 167 10.29 -3.86 -15.40
C LEU A 167 9.95 -4.35 -16.81
N GLY A 168 9.91 -3.45 -17.79
CA GLY A 168 9.66 -3.81 -19.19
C GLY A 168 10.74 -4.75 -19.73
N ALA A 169 12.02 -4.45 -19.45
CA ALA A 169 13.13 -5.31 -19.83
C ALA A 169 13.02 -6.70 -19.20
N PHE A 170 12.72 -6.77 -17.90
CA PHE A 170 12.51 -8.03 -17.18
C PHE A 170 11.39 -8.85 -17.81
N ILE A 171 10.20 -8.26 -18.06
CA ILE A 171 9.07 -8.97 -18.66
C ILE A 171 9.44 -9.56 -20.04
N ILE A 172 10.09 -8.77 -20.90
CA ILE A 172 10.48 -9.22 -22.24
C ILE A 172 11.48 -10.37 -22.16
N LEU A 173 12.53 -10.22 -21.35
CA LEU A 173 13.57 -11.24 -21.22
C LEU A 173 13.04 -12.51 -20.55
N ALA A 174 12.21 -12.36 -19.52
CA ALA A 174 11.59 -13.47 -18.83
C ALA A 174 10.63 -14.24 -19.76
N ALA A 175 9.89 -13.55 -20.62
CA ALA A 175 9.04 -14.19 -21.63
C ALA A 175 9.85 -14.98 -22.67
N ILE A 176 11.00 -14.45 -23.11
CA ILE A 176 11.90 -15.14 -24.04
C ILE A 176 12.54 -16.37 -23.38
N ALA A 177 12.94 -16.26 -22.12
CA ALA A 177 13.60 -17.32 -21.37
C ALA A 177 12.64 -18.30 -20.67
N PHE A 178 11.32 -18.13 -20.86
CA PHE A 178 10.29 -18.90 -20.15
C PHE A 178 10.33 -20.38 -20.53
N LYS A 179 10.38 -21.26 -19.52
CA LYS A 179 10.38 -22.71 -19.68
C LYS A 179 9.11 -23.31 -19.11
N MET A 180 8.30 -23.91 -19.98
CA MET A 180 7.02 -24.53 -19.59
C MET A 180 7.20 -25.68 -18.61
N ASP A 181 8.26 -26.47 -18.76
CA ASP A 181 8.55 -27.61 -17.88
C ASP A 181 8.80 -27.17 -16.43
N ILE A 182 9.47 -26.03 -16.23
CA ILE A 182 9.69 -25.44 -14.89
C ILE A 182 8.38 -24.93 -14.31
N PHE A 183 7.58 -24.23 -15.12
CA PHE A 183 6.29 -23.70 -14.69
C PHE A 183 5.31 -24.79 -14.24
N HIS A 184 5.37 -25.97 -14.84
CA HIS A 184 4.50 -27.11 -14.51
C HIS A 184 5.01 -28.00 -13.36
N PHE A 185 6.28 -27.88 -12.97
CA PHE A 185 6.96 -28.80 -12.06
C PHE A 185 6.22 -29.00 -10.72
N ASP A 186 5.68 -27.93 -10.14
CA ASP A 186 4.83 -27.98 -8.93
C ASP A 186 3.59 -27.09 -9.12
N PHE A 187 2.84 -27.34 -10.18
CA PHE A 187 1.74 -26.46 -10.62
C PHE A 187 0.66 -26.24 -9.54
N LYS A 188 0.42 -27.23 -8.67
CA LYS A 188 -0.58 -27.16 -7.59
C LYS A 188 0.00 -26.88 -6.20
N GLY A 189 1.32 -26.83 -6.04
CA GLY A 189 1.96 -26.54 -4.75
C GLY A 189 1.81 -27.67 -3.75
N ILE A 190 2.04 -28.92 -4.15
CA ILE A 190 1.91 -30.07 -3.23
C ILE A 190 2.90 -29.91 -2.07
N ASP A 191 4.08 -29.37 -2.36
CA ASP A 191 5.16 -29.12 -1.41
C ASP A 191 4.82 -28.04 -0.36
N LEU A 192 3.85 -27.17 -0.64
CA LEU A 192 3.37 -26.17 0.34
C LEU A 192 2.55 -26.80 1.47
N GLY A 193 2.11 -28.06 1.34
CA GLY A 193 1.36 -28.78 2.38
C GLY A 193 -0.04 -28.22 2.68
N VAL A 194 -0.52 -27.24 1.91
CA VAL A 194 -1.83 -26.61 2.06
C VAL A 194 -2.62 -26.64 0.74
N PRO A 195 -3.96 -26.76 0.78
CA PRO A 195 -4.77 -26.83 -0.43
C PRO A 195 -4.74 -25.51 -1.22
N VAL A 196 -4.94 -25.59 -2.53
CA VAL A 196 -4.91 -24.43 -3.46
C VAL A 196 -5.81 -23.29 -3.01
N TRP A 197 -6.99 -23.56 -2.44
CA TRP A 197 -7.90 -22.51 -1.98
C TRP A 197 -7.27 -21.66 -0.86
N GLN A 198 -6.48 -22.28 0.02
CA GLN A 198 -5.80 -21.59 1.11
C GLN A 198 -4.65 -20.76 0.57
N GLN A 199 -3.88 -21.30 -0.38
CA GLN A 199 -2.84 -20.53 -1.10
C GLN A 199 -3.44 -19.29 -1.79
N VAL A 200 -4.58 -19.44 -2.47
CA VAL A 200 -5.32 -18.31 -3.07
C VAL A 200 -5.66 -17.28 -2.01
N LYS A 201 -6.20 -17.71 -0.86
CA LYS A 201 -6.52 -16.83 0.26
C LYS A 201 -5.30 -16.04 0.75
N ASP A 202 -4.17 -16.72 0.93
CA ASP A 202 -2.96 -16.13 1.49
C ASP A 202 -2.33 -15.09 0.53
N THR A 203 -2.53 -15.22 -0.79
CA THR A 203 -2.07 -14.22 -1.78
C THR A 203 -2.80 -12.89 -1.72
N MET A 204 -3.99 -12.84 -1.10
CA MET A 204 -4.86 -11.67 -1.18
C MET A 204 -4.23 -10.42 -0.58
N LEU A 205 -3.50 -10.54 0.54
CA LEU A 205 -2.82 -9.39 1.14
C LEU A 205 -1.69 -8.86 0.27
N ILE A 206 -0.90 -9.74 -0.36
CA ILE A 206 0.17 -9.33 -1.28
C ILE A 206 -0.43 -8.65 -2.52
N THR A 207 -1.52 -9.19 -3.07
CA THR A 207 -2.17 -8.53 -4.20
C THR A 207 -2.77 -7.17 -3.83
N LEU A 208 -3.34 -7.05 -2.62
CA LEU A 208 -3.88 -5.80 -2.11
C LEU A 208 -2.78 -4.75 -1.97
N TRP A 209 -1.66 -5.13 -1.34
CA TRP A 209 -0.49 -4.27 -1.14
C TRP A 209 -0.04 -3.54 -2.41
N VAL A 210 0.10 -4.26 -3.52
CA VAL A 210 0.59 -3.67 -4.78
C VAL A 210 -0.43 -2.77 -5.48
N PHE A 211 -1.68 -2.73 -5.01
CA PHE A 211 -2.72 -1.82 -5.47
C PHE A 211 -3.00 -0.65 -4.54
N ILE A 212 -2.35 -0.60 -3.37
CA ILE A 212 -2.42 0.57 -2.49
C ILE A 212 -1.89 1.79 -3.25
N GLY A 213 -2.62 2.91 -3.19
CA GLY A 213 -2.35 4.10 -4.00
C GLY A 213 -3.24 4.24 -5.25
N ILE A 214 -4.20 3.34 -5.46
CA ILE A 214 -5.24 3.48 -6.49
C ILE A 214 -6.08 4.75 -6.31
N GLU A 215 -6.25 5.19 -5.07
CA GLU A 215 -6.89 6.45 -4.67
C GLU A 215 -6.13 7.69 -5.16
N GLY A 216 -4.87 7.57 -5.60
CA GLY A 216 -4.11 8.65 -6.23
C GLY A 216 -4.83 9.28 -7.42
N ALA A 217 -5.67 8.51 -8.12
CA ALA A 217 -6.57 9.01 -9.17
C ALA A 217 -7.51 10.13 -8.70
N VAL A 218 -8.06 10.02 -7.49
CA VAL A 218 -8.96 11.01 -6.90
C VAL A 218 -8.19 12.30 -6.62
N VAL A 219 -6.95 12.19 -6.13
CA VAL A 219 -6.08 13.34 -5.80
C VAL A 219 -5.66 14.12 -7.06
N VAL A 220 -5.44 13.43 -8.18
CA VAL A 220 -5.01 14.08 -9.44
C VAL A 220 -6.18 14.60 -10.27
N SER A 221 -7.42 14.31 -9.86
CA SER A 221 -8.63 14.73 -10.57
C SER A 221 -8.74 16.25 -10.75
N ALA A 222 -8.25 17.02 -9.78
CA ALA A 222 -8.21 18.49 -9.83
C ALA A 222 -7.27 19.04 -10.92
N ARG A 223 -6.24 18.27 -11.30
CA ARG A 223 -5.22 18.66 -12.29
C ARG A 223 -5.55 18.22 -13.72
N ALA A 224 -6.67 17.52 -13.90
CA ALA A 224 -7.08 16.97 -15.18
C ALA A 224 -7.61 18.05 -16.14
N LYS A 225 -7.29 17.91 -17.43
CA LYS A 225 -7.84 18.76 -18.51
C LYS A 225 -9.34 18.52 -18.69
N LYS A 226 -9.77 17.25 -18.59
CA LYS A 226 -11.18 16.82 -18.61
C LYS A 226 -11.43 15.88 -17.44
N ARG A 227 -12.49 16.11 -16.65
CA ARG A 227 -12.86 15.23 -15.53
C ARG A 227 -13.28 13.83 -15.97
N THR A 228 -13.79 13.69 -17.20
CA THR A 228 -14.10 12.39 -17.81
C THR A 228 -12.88 11.52 -17.96
N ASP A 229 -11.73 12.13 -18.30
CA ASP A 229 -10.47 11.43 -18.57
C ASP A 229 -9.87 10.82 -17.29
N VAL A 230 -10.19 11.36 -16.11
CA VAL A 230 -9.73 10.81 -14.82
C VAL A 230 -10.19 9.36 -14.65
N GLY A 231 -11.44 9.08 -14.98
CA GLY A 231 -11.98 7.72 -14.86
C GLY A 231 -11.34 6.74 -15.84
N ILE A 232 -11.21 7.16 -17.10
CA ILE A 232 -10.57 6.35 -18.14
C ILE A 232 -9.10 6.12 -17.77
N ALA A 233 -8.38 7.15 -17.32
CA ALA A 233 -7.00 7.05 -16.88
C ALA A 233 -6.83 6.08 -15.71
N THR A 234 -7.75 6.09 -14.74
CA THR A 234 -7.73 5.17 -13.61
C THR A 234 -7.88 3.74 -14.08
N MET A 235 -8.88 3.46 -14.93
CA MET A 235 -9.11 2.11 -15.45
C MET A 235 -7.95 1.61 -16.29
N LEU A 236 -7.38 2.46 -17.17
CA LEU A 236 -6.20 2.11 -17.96
C LEU A 236 -4.98 1.83 -17.07
N ALA A 237 -4.77 2.63 -16.02
CA ALA A 237 -3.69 2.43 -15.07
C ALA A 237 -3.85 1.12 -14.29
N VAL A 238 -5.07 0.79 -13.85
CA VAL A 238 -5.35 -0.46 -13.12
C VAL A 238 -5.12 -1.67 -14.02
N VAL A 239 -5.63 -1.65 -15.26
CA VAL A 239 -5.41 -2.75 -16.22
C VAL A 239 -3.93 -2.90 -16.58
N ALA A 240 -3.20 -1.78 -16.76
CA ALA A 240 -1.77 -1.81 -17.00
C ALA A 240 -0.99 -2.39 -15.80
N ALA A 241 -1.32 -1.96 -14.57
CA ALA A 241 -0.72 -2.49 -13.35
C ALA A 241 -1.01 -3.99 -13.17
N LEU A 242 -2.27 -4.43 -13.35
CA LEU A 242 -2.64 -5.84 -13.35
C LEU A 242 -1.81 -6.65 -14.34
N THR A 243 -1.69 -6.16 -15.57
CA THR A 243 -0.91 -6.83 -16.61
C THR A 243 0.55 -6.97 -16.19
N ILE A 244 1.16 -5.89 -15.70
CA ILE A 244 2.55 -5.92 -15.21
C ILE A 244 2.70 -6.93 -14.06
N TYR A 245 1.83 -6.87 -13.05
CA TYR A 245 1.93 -7.70 -11.85
C TYR A 245 1.72 -9.19 -12.15
N ILE A 246 0.77 -9.53 -13.01
CA ILE A 246 0.53 -10.91 -13.48
C ILE A 246 1.74 -11.41 -14.27
N LEU A 247 2.27 -10.61 -15.19
CA LEU A 247 3.41 -11.02 -16.02
C LEU A 247 4.67 -11.21 -15.18
N VAL A 248 5.03 -10.26 -14.30
CA VAL A 248 6.25 -10.41 -13.50
C VAL A 248 6.17 -11.61 -12.55
N THR A 249 4.98 -11.95 -12.04
CA THR A 249 4.84 -13.10 -11.13
C THR A 249 4.83 -14.43 -11.87
N LEU A 250 3.97 -14.59 -12.88
CA LEU A 250 3.83 -15.86 -13.59
C LEU A 250 5.05 -16.18 -14.45
N LEU A 251 5.66 -15.20 -15.12
CA LEU A 251 6.87 -15.44 -15.91
C LEU A 251 8.04 -15.90 -15.03
N SER A 252 8.17 -15.35 -13.82
CA SER A 252 9.24 -15.74 -12.89
C SER A 252 9.21 -17.23 -12.53
N LEU A 253 8.01 -17.82 -12.43
CA LEU A 253 7.83 -19.26 -12.15
C LEU A 253 8.17 -20.16 -13.35
N GLY A 254 8.36 -19.60 -14.54
CA GLY A 254 8.93 -20.31 -15.68
C GLY A 254 10.43 -20.11 -15.84
N LEU A 255 11.07 -19.29 -15.00
CA LEU A 255 12.53 -19.10 -15.00
C LEU A 255 13.22 -20.06 -14.04
N VAL A 256 12.67 -20.20 -12.83
CA VAL A 256 13.19 -21.04 -11.76
C VAL A 256 12.04 -21.74 -11.02
N PRO A 257 12.27 -22.91 -10.41
CA PRO A 257 11.26 -23.59 -9.60
C PRO A 257 10.73 -22.74 -8.44
N ARG A 258 9.45 -22.90 -8.08
CA ARG A 258 8.81 -22.18 -6.97
C ARG A 258 9.60 -22.22 -5.66
N PRO A 259 10.10 -23.38 -5.17
CA PRO A 259 10.84 -23.42 -3.91
C PRO A 259 12.14 -22.59 -3.95
N GLU A 260 12.83 -22.58 -5.10
CA GLU A 260 14.03 -21.78 -5.31
C GLU A 260 13.67 -20.29 -5.31
N LEU A 261 12.61 -19.90 -6.03
CA LEU A 261 12.12 -18.52 -6.05
C LEU A 261 11.71 -18.03 -4.65
N ALA A 262 11.02 -18.88 -3.88
CA ALA A 262 10.59 -18.59 -2.51
C ALA A 262 11.76 -18.34 -1.55
N ALA A 263 12.90 -18.99 -1.77
CA ALA A 263 14.11 -18.84 -0.96
C ALA A 263 14.97 -17.64 -1.36
N MET A 264 14.63 -16.93 -2.45
CA MET A 264 15.39 -15.76 -2.89
C MET A 264 15.24 -14.60 -1.92
N ARG A 265 16.26 -13.75 -1.90
CA ARG A 265 16.24 -12.52 -1.12
C ARG A 265 15.53 -11.39 -1.87
N ASN A 266 14.80 -10.55 -1.14
CA ASN A 266 14.13 -9.39 -1.71
C ASN A 266 15.05 -8.18 -1.93
N PRO A 267 14.89 -7.43 -3.05
CA PRO A 267 13.98 -7.67 -4.17
C PRO A 267 14.38 -8.85 -5.08
N SER A 268 13.52 -9.86 -5.18
CA SER A 268 13.81 -11.10 -5.91
C SER A 268 14.06 -10.93 -7.40
N MET A 269 13.46 -9.90 -8.00
CA MET A 269 13.67 -9.59 -9.42
C MET A 269 15.15 -9.31 -9.75
N ALA A 270 15.92 -8.77 -8.80
CA ALA A 270 17.36 -8.55 -9.01
C ALA A 270 18.09 -9.88 -9.21
N ASN A 271 17.82 -10.88 -8.36
CA ASN A 271 18.38 -12.23 -8.48
C ASN A 271 17.94 -12.93 -9.76
N LEU A 272 16.65 -12.85 -10.12
CA LEU A 272 16.13 -13.43 -11.35
C LEU A 272 16.80 -12.82 -12.60
N MET A 273 17.06 -11.51 -12.57
CA MET A 273 17.71 -10.82 -13.69
C MET A 273 19.16 -11.26 -13.89
N VAL A 274 19.85 -11.72 -12.83
CA VAL A 274 21.19 -12.33 -12.94
C VAL A 274 21.14 -13.58 -13.81
N GLY A 275 20.11 -14.42 -13.64
CA GLY A 275 19.92 -15.62 -14.47
C GLY A 275 19.65 -15.31 -15.95
N LEU A 276 19.18 -14.11 -16.27
CA LEU A 276 18.81 -13.70 -17.63
C LEU A 276 19.95 -12.99 -18.38
N VAL A 277 20.64 -12.06 -17.73
CA VAL A 277 21.64 -11.18 -18.38
C VAL A 277 22.96 -11.09 -17.61
N GLY A 278 23.17 -11.95 -16.61
CA GLY A 278 24.37 -11.95 -15.76
C GLY A 278 24.36 -10.82 -14.72
N SER A 279 25.53 -10.56 -14.12
CA SER A 279 25.69 -9.62 -13.00
C SER A 279 25.23 -8.18 -13.29
N ALA A 280 25.20 -7.76 -14.56
CA ALA A 280 24.64 -6.47 -14.96
C ALA A 280 23.14 -6.35 -14.62
N GLY A 281 22.41 -7.47 -14.64
CA GLY A 281 20.98 -7.53 -14.33
C GLY A 281 20.65 -7.09 -12.91
N GLU A 282 21.41 -7.56 -11.93
CA GLU A 282 21.31 -7.18 -10.52
C GLU A 282 21.47 -5.67 -10.35
N ILE A 283 22.50 -5.09 -10.98
CA ILE A 283 22.80 -3.66 -10.92
C ILE A 283 21.66 -2.83 -11.50
N ILE A 284 21.12 -3.23 -12.67
CA ILE A 284 20.03 -2.54 -13.35
C ILE A 284 18.77 -2.51 -12.48
N ILE A 285 18.41 -3.66 -11.89
CA ILE A 285 17.20 -3.75 -11.06
C ILE A 285 17.40 -3.02 -9.73
N ALA A 286 18.51 -3.24 -9.03
CA ALA A 286 18.76 -2.61 -7.74
C ALA A 286 18.85 -1.07 -7.86
N ALA A 287 19.59 -0.55 -8.85
CA ALA A 287 19.68 0.90 -9.08
C ALA A 287 18.33 1.49 -9.51
N GLY A 288 17.60 0.82 -10.40
CA GLY A 288 16.27 1.23 -10.84
C GLY A 288 15.27 1.28 -9.69
N LEU A 289 15.28 0.26 -8.81
CA LEU A 289 14.49 0.21 -7.60
C LEU A 289 14.85 1.37 -6.67
N ILE A 290 16.13 1.57 -6.33
CA ILE A 290 16.55 2.63 -5.40
C ILE A 290 16.07 4.00 -5.88
N VAL A 291 16.30 4.35 -7.16
CA VAL A 291 15.89 5.63 -7.72
C VAL A 291 14.36 5.77 -7.72
N SER A 292 13.65 4.71 -8.11
CA SER A 292 12.17 4.71 -8.14
C SER A 292 11.57 4.88 -6.74
N VAL A 293 12.06 4.10 -5.78
CA VAL A 293 11.51 4.03 -4.42
C VAL A 293 11.84 5.29 -3.64
N CYS A 294 13.03 5.86 -3.78
CA CYS A 294 13.35 7.17 -3.18
C CYS A 294 12.44 8.29 -3.71
N GLY A 295 12.12 8.27 -5.01
CA GLY A 295 11.15 9.22 -5.58
C GLY A 295 9.73 9.02 -5.01
N ALA A 296 9.27 7.77 -4.95
CA ALA A 296 7.97 7.43 -4.37
C ALA A 296 7.87 7.77 -2.88
N TYR A 297 8.95 7.53 -2.13
CA TYR A 297 9.05 7.80 -0.70
C TYR A 297 8.82 9.26 -0.35
N LEU A 298 9.39 10.20 -1.13
CA LEU A 298 9.11 11.62 -0.95
C LEU A 298 7.62 11.94 -1.14
N SER A 299 7.00 11.45 -2.22
CA SER A 299 5.57 11.69 -2.49
C SER A 299 4.65 11.07 -1.43
N TRP A 300 4.96 9.85 -0.99
CA TRP A 300 4.19 9.16 0.05
C TRP A 300 4.39 9.75 1.44
N THR A 301 5.56 10.32 1.75
CA THR A 301 5.78 11.08 2.99
C THR A 301 4.87 12.30 3.05
N ILE A 302 4.76 13.03 1.94
CA ILE A 302 3.85 14.19 1.84
C ILE A 302 2.40 13.73 2.04
N MET A 303 1.98 12.69 1.32
CA MET A 303 0.61 12.19 1.40
C MET A 303 0.25 11.65 2.80
N ALA A 304 1.16 10.93 3.45
CA ALA A 304 0.96 10.42 4.80
C ALA A 304 0.75 11.55 5.81
N ALA A 305 1.49 12.66 5.67
CA ALA A 305 1.33 13.84 6.51
C ALA A 305 0.02 14.62 6.23
N GLU A 306 -0.56 14.52 5.04
CA GLU A 306 -1.86 15.15 4.74
C GLU A 306 -3.01 14.47 5.48
N VAL A 307 -2.91 13.17 5.78
CA VAL A 307 -4.03 12.40 6.37
C VAL A 307 -4.43 12.94 7.77
N PRO A 308 -3.54 13.03 8.77
CA PRO A 308 -3.90 13.60 10.07
C PRO A 308 -4.23 15.10 9.99
N PHE A 309 -3.63 15.83 9.04
CA PHE A 309 -3.92 17.26 8.83
C PHE A 309 -5.36 17.48 8.37
N ILE A 310 -5.79 16.80 7.31
CA ILE A 310 -7.16 16.85 6.78
C ILE A 310 -8.15 16.30 7.82
N ALA A 311 -7.82 15.18 8.46
CA ALA A 311 -8.67 14.61 9.51
C ALA A 311 -8.86 15.57 10.70
N ALA A 312 -7.85 16.39 11.03
CA ALA A 312 -7.95 17.41 12.08
C ALA A 312 -8.81 18.60 11.64
N GLN A 313 -8.77 19.01 10.37
CA GLN A 313 -9.66 20.05 9.83
C GLN A 313 -11.14 19.66 9.94
N HIS A 314 -11.46 18.37 9.72
CA HIS A 314 -12.81 17.86 9.90
C HIS A 314 -13.15 17.49 11.36
N GLY A 315 -12.26 17.75 12.32
CA GLY A 315 -12.47 17.52 13.75
C GLY A 315 -12.41 16.06 14.20
N SER A 316 -11.90 15.16 13.36
CA SER A 316 -11.72 13.74 13.69
C SER A 316 -10.36 13.47 14.36
N PHE A 317 -9.36 14.31 14.13
CA PHE A 317 -8.05 14.27 14.80
C PHE A 317 -7.83 15.47 15.73
N PRO A 318 -6.84 15.40 16.66
CA PRO A 318 -6.51 16.51 17.54
C PRO A 318 -6.17 17.80 16.80
N LYS A 319 -6.63 18.95 17.32
CA LYS A 319 -6.46 20.28 16.70
C LYS A 319 -5.01 20.68 16.45
N VAL A 320 -4.07 20.11 17.20
CA VAL A 320 -2.63 20.36 17.02
C VAL A 320 -2.16 20.01 15.62
N PHE A 321 -2.76 19.00 14.99
CA PHE A 321 -2.37 18.54 13.65
C PHE A 321 -2.85 19.45 12.52
N ASN A 322 -3.69 20.44 12.80
CA ASN A 322 -4.10 21.48 11.83
C ASN A 322 -3.04 22.59 11.67
N ARG A 323 -1.85 22.46 12.30
CA ARG A 323 -0.79 23.47 12.21
C ARG A 323 0.08 23.23 10.98
N GLN A 324 0.17 24.27 10.15
CA GLN A 324 1.15 24.38 9.07
C GLN A 324 2.32 25.28 9.48
N ASN A 325 3.48 25.11 8.83
CA ASN A 325 4.60 26.02 8.98
C ASN A 325 4.55 27.18 7.95
N ARG A 326 5.57 28.04 7.95
CA ARG A 326 5.69 29.19 7.03
C ARG A 326 5.71 28.81 5.53
N ASN A 327 6.02 27.56 5.21
CA ASN A 327 6.05 27.03 3.85
C ASN A 327 4.77 26.26 3.48
N ASN A 328 3.69 26.42 4.27
CA ASN A 328 2.42 25.70 4.15
C ASN A 328 2.52 24.17 4.29
N ALA A 329 3.65 23.63 4.79
CA ALA A 329 3.76 22.21 5.07
C ALA A 329 3.02 21.87 6.38
N PRO A 330 2.25 20.76 6.45
CA PRO A 330 1.53 20.32 7.66
C PRO A 330 2.51 19.79 8.71
N SER A 331 3.27 20.70 9.33
CA SER A 331 4.46 20.38 10.14
C SER A 331 4.17 19.49 11.32
N SER A 332 3.10 19.78 12.06
CA SER A 332 2.66 18.99 13.22
C SER A 332 2.32 17.54 12.85
N SER A 333 1.58 17.36 11.75
CA SER A 333 1.23 16.05 11.20
C SER A 333 2.45 15.30 10.66
N LEU A 334 3.38 16.01 10.03
CA LEU A 334 4.63 15.43 9.52
C LEU A 334 5.53 14.93 10.65
N TRP A 335 5.64 15.67 11.76
CA TRP A 335 6.38 15.22 12.95
C TRP A 335 5.78 13.95 13.55
N PHE A 336 4.45 13.89 13.65
CA PHE A 336 3.75 12.71 14.13
C PHE A 336 3.96 11.50 13.22
N THR A 337 3.81 11.70 11.92
CA THR A 337 3.97 10.66 10.89
C THR A 337 5.40 10.13 10.87
N ASN A 338 6.41 11.00 10.77
CA ASN A 338 7.80 10.55 10.69
C ASN A 338 8.35 10.06 12.04
N GLY A 339 7.79 10.53 13.16
CA GLY A 339 8.03 9.91 14.47
C GLY A 339 7.53 8.46 14.53
N ALA A 340 6.33 8.19 13.97
CA ALA A 340 5.81 6.83 13.86
C ALA A 340 6.63 5.96 12.89
N VAL A 341 7.10 6.52 11.77
CA VAL A 341 8.02 5.82 10.86
C VAL A 341 9.33 5.48 11.59
N GLN A 342 9.95 6.43 12.28
CA GLN A 342 11.19 6.20 13.04
C GLN A 342 11.01 5.11 14.11
N LEU A 343 9.91 5.17 14.87
CA LEU A 343 9.59 4.14 15.86
C LEU A 343 9.45 2.77 15.20
N SER A 344 8.79 2.70 14.05
CA SER A 344 8.61 1.46 13.30
C SER A 344 9.94 0.90 12.79
N LEU A 345 10.86 1.74 12.30
CA LEU A 345 12.21 1.30 11.91
C LEU A 345 12.97 0.68 13.10
N VAL A 346 12.87 1.29 14.28
CA VAL A 346 13.46 0.73 15.51
C VAL A 346 12.83 -0.64 15.84
N LEU A 347 11.50 -0.78 15.71
CA LEU A 347 10.82 -2.05 15.93
C LEU A 347 11.22 -3.13 14.91
N ILE A 348 11.43 -2.77 13.65
CA ILE A 348 11.93 -3.68 12.61
C ILE A 348 13.32 -4.19 12.97
N TRP A 349 14.23 -3.29 13.34
CA TRP A 349 15.56 -3.65 13.79
C TRP A 349 15.54 -4.56 15.03
N LEU A 350 14.75 -4.23 16.05
CA LEU A 350 14.66 -5.01 17.29
C LEU A 350 14.02 -6.39 17.08
N SER A 351 13.04 -6.50 16.20
CA SER A 351 12.35 -7.77 15.93
C SER A 351 13.06 -8.65 14.89
N GLY A 352 14.04 -8.11 14.15
CA GLY A 352 14.62 -8.78 12.99
C GLY A 352 13.64 -8.97 11.83
N SER A 353 12.48 -8.31 11.86
CA SER A 353 11.47 -8.38 10.80
C SER A 353 12.01 -7.83 9.48
N ASN A 354 11.32 -8.14 8.38
CA ASN A 354 11.72 -7.72 7.05
C ASN A 354 10.56 -7.07 6.29
N TYR A 355 10.78 -6.87 4.99
CA TYR A 355 9.80 -6.29 4.06
C TYR A 355 8.42 -6.98 4.08
N ASN A 356 8.35 -8.30 4.22
CA ASN A 356 7.09 -9.06 4.13
C ASN A 356 6.19 -8.81 5.36
N SER A 357 6.79 -8.60 6.54
CA SER A 357 6.05 -8.18 7.74
C SER A 357 5.38 -6.82 7.54
N LEU A 358 6.11 -5.86 6.95
CA LEU A 358 5.60 -4.51 6.67
C LEU A 358 4.47 -4.54 5.64
N LEU A 359 4.62 -5.33 4.58
CA LEU A 359 3.59 -5.56 3.57
C LEU A 359 2.30 -6.05 4.24
N THR A 360 2.40 -7.04 5.11
CA THR A 360 1.25 -7.63 5.80
C THR A 360 0.54 -6.57 6.64
N ILE A 361 1.27 -5.87 7.51
CA ILE A 361 0.70 -4.83 8.39
C ILE A 361 0.02 -3.73 7.57
N ALA A 362 0.66 -3.24 6.50
CA ALA A 362 0.07 -2.18 5.69
C ALA A 362 -1.20 -2.65 4.97
N SER A 363 -1.18 -3.87 4.43
CA SER A 363 -2.35 -4.48 3.77
C SER A 363 -3.53 -4.61 4.73
N GLU A 364 -3.28 -5.01 5.97
CA GLU A 364 -4.31 -5.11 7.00
C GLU A 364 -4.93 -3.74 7.32
N MET A 365 -4.10 -2.72 7.49
CA MET A 365 -4.56 -1.38 7.87
C MET A 365 -5.38 -0.67 6.79
N ILE A 366 -5.25 -1.07 5.53
CA ILE A 366 -6.02 -0.51 4.41
C ILE A 366 -7.38 -1.21 4.19
N LEU A 367 -7.58 -2.42 4.73
CA LEU A 367 -8.80 -3.22 4.49
C LEU A 367 -10.08 -2.49 4.88
N VAL A 368 -10.13 -1.97 6.10
CA VAL A 368 -11.30 -1.25 6.63
C VAL A 368 -11.59 0.00 5.80
N PRO A 369 -10.62 0.90 5.53
CA PRO A 369 -10.83 2.02 4.62
C PRO A 369 -11.42 1.63 3.25
N TYR A 370 -10.87 0.60 2.60
CA TYR A 370 -11.34 0.19 1.27
C TYR A 370 -12.72 -0.48 1.29
N PHE A 371 -13.01 -1.28 2.31
CA PHE A 371 -14.35 -1.83 2.51
C PHE A 371 -15.40 -0.72 2.69
N LEU A 372 -15.07 0.32 3.45
CA LEU A 372 -15.98 1.44 3.73
C LEU A 372 -16.26 2.30 2.49
N VAL A 373 -15.34 2.37 1.53
CA VAL A 373 -15.59 2.98 0.21
C VAL A 373 -16.72 2.25 -0.52
N GLY A 374 -16.63 0.92 -0.62
CA GLY A 374 -17.68 0.10 -1.24
C GLY A 374 -19.02 0.22 -0.48
N ALA A 375 -18.97 0.16 0.85
CA ALA A 375 -20.17 0.26 1.70
C ALA A 375 -20.84 1.65 1.61
N PHE A 376 -20.06 2.72 1.45
CA PHE A 376 -20.61 4.06 1.24
C PHE A 376 -21.26 4.19 -0.15
N LEU A 377 -20.61 3.68 -1.20
CA LEU A 377 -21.24 3.64 -2.53
C LEU A 377 -22.53 2.83 -2.52
N LEU A 378 -22.60 1.76 -1.73
CA LEU A 378 -23.80 0.94 -1.56
C LEU A 378 -24.96 1.78 -1.00
N LYS A 379 -24.71 2.60 0.02
CA LYS A 379 -25.72 3.56 0.53
C LYS A 379 -26.18 4.53 -0.55
N VAL A 380 -25.25 5.15 -1.26
CA VAL A 380 -25.56 6.09 -2.35
C VAL A 380 -26.35 5.41 -3.48
N ALA A 381 -26.08 4.13 -3.76
CA ALA A 381 -26.79 3.36 -4.78
C ALA A 381 -28.25 3.08 -4.39
N PHE A 382 -28.50 2.76 -3.11
CA PHE A 382 -29.86 2.60 -2.58
C PHE A 382 -30.65 3.91 -2.61
N ASP A 383 -30.06 5.01 -2.14
CA ASP A 383 -30.72 6.32 -2.14
C ASP A 383 -31.14 6.78 -3.54
N ARG A 384 -30.33 6.43 -4.56
CA ARG A 384 -30.58 6.78 -5.96
C ARG A 384 -31.38 5.72 -6.74
N SER A 385 -31.70 4.58 -6.12
CA SER A 385 -32.38 3.44 -6.78
C SER A 385 -31.76 3.02 -8.12
N ASN A 386 -30.43 3.12 -8.25
CA ASN A 386 -29.72 2.85 -9.51
C ASN A 386 -29.08 1.46 -9.51
N LYS A 387 -29.62 0.56 -10.35
CA LYS A 387 -29.15 -0.84 -10.46
C LYS A 387 -27.69 -0.98 -10.89
N GLY A 388 -27.19 -0.07 -11.75
CA GLY A 388 -25.80 -0.09 -12.19
C GLY A 388 -24.83 0.27 -11.06
N LEU A 389 -25.17 1.31 -10.28
CA LEU A 389 -24.40 1.67 -9.07
C LEU A 389 -24.43 0.54 -8.04
N LEU A 390 -25.59 -0.11 -7.87
CA LEU A 390 -25.77 -1.20 -6.92
C LEU A 390 -24.86 -2.39 -7.27
N LEU A 391 -24.76 -2.77 -8.54
CA LEU A 391 -23.90 -3.86 -8.98
C LEU A 391 -22.42 -3.58 -8.67
N ILE A 392 -21.94 -2.36 -8.94
CA ILE A 392 -20.57 -1.97 -8.62
C ILE A 392 -20.34 -1.97 -7.09
N ALA A 393 -21.26 -1.39 -6.34
CA ALA A 393 -21.15 -1.30 -4.89
C ALA A 393 -21.14 -2.67 -4.21
N VAL A 394 -22.04 -3.57 -4.62
CA VAL A 394 -22.10 -4.95 -4.13
C VAL A 394 -20.81 -5.70 -4.48
N GLY A 395 -20.29 -5.56 -5.71
CA GLY A 395 -19.02 -6.16 -6.10
C GLY A 395 -17.84 -5.68 -5.22
N ALA A 396 -17.76 -4.37 -4.95
CA ALA A 396 -16.74 -3.80 -4.08
C ALA A 396 -16.88 -4.26 -2.62
N CYS A 397 -18.11 -4.36 -2.10
CA CYS A 397 -18.37 -4.89 -0.76
C CYS A 397 -18.01 -6.37 -0.64
N ILE A 398 -18.38 -7.21 -1.62
CA ILE A 398 -18.03 -8.63 -1.63
C ILE A 398 -16.51 -8.78 -1.64
N TYR A 399 -15.81 -8.00 -2.47
CA TYR A 399 -14.35 -8.02 -2.49
C TYR A 399 -13.75 -7.59 -1.14
N GLY A 400 -14.24 -6.50 -0.53
CA GLY A 400 -13.79 -6.07 0.79
C GLY A 400 -14.03 -7.11 1.89
N ILE A 401 -15.18 -7.78 1.89
CA ILE A 401 -15.49 -8.88 2.82
C ILE A 401 -14.56 -10.07 2.58
N TRP A 402 -14.32 -10.42 1.31
CA TRP A 402 -13.39 -11.47 0.94
C TRP A 402 -11.98 -11.18 1.44
N LEU A 403 -11.48 -9.95 1.28
CA LEU A 403 -10.17 -9.57 1.79
C LEU A 403 -10.09 -9.61 3.32
N LEU A 404 -11.14 -9.16 4.03
CA LEU A 404 -11.23 -9.28 5.49
C LEU A 404 -11.22 -10.73 5.97
N TYR A 405 -11.90 -11.62 5.24
CA TYR A 405 -11.84 -13.05 5.50
C TYR A 405 -10.44 -13.61 5.20
N ALA A 406 -9.82 -13.16 4.11
CA ALA A 406 -8.54 -13.64 3.64
C ALA A 406 -7.37 -13.26 4.55
N SER A 407 -7.43 -12.06 5.15
CA SER A 407 -6.52 -11.59 6.20
C SER A 407 -6.29 -12.63 7.29
N GLY A 408 -7.37 -13.32 7.72
CA GLY A 408 -7.31 -14.33 8.75
C GLY A 408 -7.25 -13.75 10.17
N LEU A 409 -7.56 -14.59 11.15
CA LEU A 409 -7.79 -14.13 12.54
C LEU A 409 -6.57 -13.44 13.15
N MET A 410 -5.36 -13.96 12.93
CA MET A 410 -4.16 -13.42 13.57
C MET A 410 -3.84 -12.00 13.08
N ASN A 411 -3.99 -11.75 11.78
CA ASN A 411 -3.75 -10.43 11.19
C ASN A 411 -4.87 -9.42 11.55
N LEU A 412 -6.11 -9.88 11.68
CA LEU A 412 -7.20 -9.06 12.23
C LEU A 412 -6.96 -8.69 13.71
N LEU A 413 -6.43 -9.62 14.52
CA LEU A 413 -6.06 -9.32 15.91
C LEU A 413 -4.92 -8.31 15.98
N LEU A 414 -3.93 -8.40 15.11
CA LEU A 414 -2.88 -7.38 14.95
C LEU A 414 -3.49 -6.01 14.62
N SER A 415 -4.49 -5.99 13.75
CA SER A 415 -5.20 -4.76 13.42
C SER A 415 -5.88 -4.12 14.64
N VAL A 416 -6.54 -4.91 15.47
CA VAL A 416 -7.17 -4.44 16.71
C VAL A 416 -6.14 -3.79 17.64
N VAL A 417 -4.96 -4.39 17.80
CA VAL A 417 -3.87 -3.84 18.62
C VAL A 417 -3.41 -2.49 18.07
N LEU A 418 -3.28 -2.36 16.74
CA LEU A 418 -2.88 -1.11 16.08
C LEU A 418 -3.97 -0.03 16.09
N TYR A 419 -5.24 -0.40 16.17
CA TYR A 419 -6.35 0.53 16.36
C TYR A 419 -6.47 1.06 17.79
N ALA A 420 -6.06 0.29 18.80
CA ALA A 420 -6.15 0.68 20.21
C ALA A 420 -5.51 2.05 20.55
N PRO A 421 -4.24 2.36 20.17
CA PRO A 421 -3.67 3.69 20.40
C PRO A 421 -4.43 4.79 19.64
N GLY A 422 -4.97 4.47 18.46
CA GLY A 422 -5.83 5.37 17.71
C GLY A 422 -7.08 5.78 18.47
N LEU A 423 -7.73 4.85 19.17
CA LEU A 423 -8.91 5.17 19.97
C LEU A 423 -8.60 6.17 21.10
N ILE A 424 -7.40 6.13 21.67
CA ILE A 424 -6.94 7.12 22.66
C ILE A 424 -6.84 8.51 22.00
N VAL A 425 -6.27 8.58 20.79
CA VAL A 425 -6.19 9.81 19.99
C VAL A 425 -7.58 10.34 19.64
N PHE A 426 -8.52 9.47 19.27
CA PHE A 426 -9.91 9.83 18.99
C PHE A 426 -10.61 10.42 20.21
N LEU A 427 -10.48 9.77 21.37
CA LEU A 427 -11.05 10.26 22.63
C LEU A 427 -10.47 11.61 23.02
N TYR A 428 -9.17 11.82 22.82
CA TYR A 428 -8.52 13.10 23.04
C TYR A 428 -9.02 14.19 22.07
N ALA A 429 -9.17 13.86 20.77
CA ALA A 429 -9.72 14.78 19.77
C ALA A 429 -11.16 15.18 20.08
N ARG A 430 -12.00 14.23 20.50
CA ARG A 430 -13.39 14.46 20.94
C ARG A 430 -13.48 15.45 22.09
N ARG A 431 -12.61 15.34 23.10
CA ARG A 431 -12.57 16.27 24.24
C ARG A 431 -12.28 17.71 23.82
N GLN A 432 -11.54 17.91 22.72
CA GLN A 432 -11.24 19.24 22.19
C GLN A 432 -12.39 19.88 21.40
N ASN A 433 -13.45 19.12 21.11
CA ASN A 433 -14.63 19.54 20.36
C ASN A 433 -15.90 19.40 21.22
N PRO A 434 -16.24 20.42 22.04
CA PRO A 434 -17.33 20.35 23.03
C PRO A 434 -18.69 19.94 22.44
N GLN A 435 -19.00 20.37 21.21
CA GLN A 435 -20.24 20.03 20.52
C GLN A 435 -20.35 18.55 20.12
N LYS A 436 -19.23 17.83 20.05
CA LYS A 436 -19.16 16.41 19.68
C LYS A 436 -18.70 15.52 20.83
N ASN A 437 -18.65 16.03 22.07
CA ASN A 437 -18.03 15.32 23.19
C ASN A 437 -18.85 14.12 23.68
N SER A 438 -20.17 14.08 23.46
CA SER A 438 -21.02 12.95 23.84
C SER A 438 -20.85 11.78 22.89
N LEU A 439 -20.40 10.64 23.42
CA LEU A 439 -20.33 9.38 22.68
C LEU A 439 -21.69 8.69 22.68
N HIS A 440 -22.12 8.22 21.52
CA HIS A 440 -23.30 7.36 21.42
C HIS A 440 -23.02 5.99 22.07
N LEU A 441 -24.09 5.28 22.48
CA LEU A 441 -23.96 3.97 23.11
C LEU A 441 -23.19 2.97 22.21
N ALA A 442 -23.48 2.97 20.91
CA ALA A 442 -22.79 2.14 19.94
C ALA A 442 -21.28 2.46 19.86
N GLU A 443 -20.90 3.74 19.93
CA GLU A 443 -19.49 4.15 19.94
C GLU A 443 -18.79 3.67 21.21
N LYS A 444 -19.44 3.82 22.38
CA LYS A 444 -18.89 3.33 23.65
C LYS A 444 -18.67 1.82 23.62
N LEU A 445 -19.68 1.06 23.19
CA LEU A 445 -19.60 -0.40 23.09
C LEU A 445 -18.49 -0.83 22.13
N THR A 446 -18.36 -0.16 20.98
CA THR A 446 -17.32 -0.47 19.98
C THR A 446 -15.92 -0.18 20.52
N ILE A 447 -15.72 0.99 21.15
CA ILE A 447 -14.43 1.36 21.75
C ILE A 447 -14.05 0.38 22.87
N THR A 448 -14.99 0.06 23.76
CA THR A 448 -14.77 -0.88 24.86
C THR A 448 -14.44 -2.27 24.32
N ALA A 449 -15.19 -2.76 23.34
CA ALA A 449 -14.92 -4.06 22.71
C ALA A 449 -13.50 -4.10 22.13
N LEU A 450 -13.12 -3.11 21.30
CA LEU A 450 -11.80 -3.04 20.68
C LEU A 450 -10.66 -3.01 21.72
N LEU A 451 -10.79 -2.19 22.76
CA LEU A 451 -9.77 -2.10 23.82
C LEU A 451 -9.66 -3.39 24.63
N ILE A 452 -10.79 -4.04 24.95
CA ILE A 452 -10.78 -5.33 25.65
C ILE A 452 -10.14 -6.41 24.79
N THR A 453 -10.45 -6.46 23.48
CA THR A 453 -9.87 -7.44 22.56
C THR A 453 -8.39 -7.21 22.27
N ALA A 454 -7.89 -5.97 22.38
CA ALA A 454 -6.49 -5.65 22.15
C ALA A 454 -5.55 -6.32 23.17
N ILE A 455 -5.99 -6.51 24.42
CA ILE A 455 -5.18 -7.13 25.49
C ILE A 455 -4.86 -8.61 25.19
N PRO A 456 -5.84 -9.52 24.99
CA PRO A 456 -5.56 -10.90 24.63
C PRO A 456 -4.92 -11.02 23.25
N ALA A 457 -5.27 -10.14 22.29
CA ALA A 457 -4.61 -10.09 20.99
C ALA A 457 -3.10 -9.87 21.13
N THR A 458 -2.68 -8.92 21.97
CA THR A 458 -1.27 -8.64 22.24
C THR A 458 -0.57 -9.87 22.84
N GLY A 459 -1.22 -10.56 23.78
CA GLY A 459 -0.68 -11.78 24.38
C GLY A 459 -0.56 -12.97 23.41
N LEU A 460 -1.41 -13.04 22.38
CA LEU A 460 -1.35 -14.05 21.33
C LEU A 460 -0.27 -13.73 20.28
N LEU A 461 0.01 -12.46 20.02
CA LEU A 461 0.99 -12.01 19.02
C LEU A 461 2.45 -12.04 19.53
N ILE A 462 2.66 -12.06 20.85
CA ILE A 462 4.00 -12.12 21.46
C ILE A 462 4.49 -13.57 21.68
N LYS A 463 3.59 -14.55 21.62
CA LYS A 463 3.93 -15.97 21.68
C LYS A 463 4.29 -16.50 20.31
#